data_AF-A0A425VT26-F1
#
_entry.id   AF-A0A425VT26-F1
#
_cell.length_a   1.000
_cell.length_b   1.000
_cell.length_c   1.000
_cell.angle_alpha   90.00
_cell.angle_beta   90.00
_cell.angle_gamma   90.00
#
_symmetry.space_group_name_H-M   'P 1'
#
loop_
_entity.id
_entity.type
_entity.pdbx_description
1 polymer ?
#
loop_
_entity_poly.entity_id
_entity_poly.type
_entity_poly.pdbx_seq_one_letter_code
_entity_poly.pdbx_strand_id
1 'polypeptide(L)'
;LFLTKFANKVTMVVRKDHMRAQASVQRQVENSEKIDVMYNTSVKRVSGDGLLESITFVNNVTGAEVTKDYEKGSFGVFVFVGRVPASNLLGGLVNRDDHGYIVTDDRMATNVPGLFAAGDIRQKPLRQIITAAADGAIAATSAAAYLGQPVEG
;
A
#
# COMPACT_ATOMS: atom_id res chain seq x y z
N LEU A 1 -4.42 8.46 -12.00
CA LEU A 1 -4.88 7.94 -13.31
C LEU A 1 -6.00 6.91 -13.20
N PHE A 2 -5.92 5.90 -12.33
CA PHE A 2 -7.06 4.96 -12.19
C PHE A 2 -8.33 5.65 -11.67
N LEU A 3 -8.22 6.41 -10.58
CA LEU A 3 -9.35 7.11 -9.96
C LEU A 3 -10.02 8.14 -10.88
N THR A 4 -9.31 8.73 -11.84
CA THR A 4 -9.87 9.72 -12.78
C THR A 4 -10.89 9.12 -13.76
N LYS A 5 -10.96 7.78 -13.84
CA LYS A 5 -12.00 7.05 -14.57
C LYS A 5 -13.37 7.11 -13.87
N PHE A 6 -13.38 7.34 -12.56
CA PHE A 6 -14.58 7.30 -11.73
C PHE A 6 -14.91 8.67 -11.12
N ALA A 7 -13.89 9.41 -10.69
CA ALA A 7 -14.07 10.72 -10.09
C ALA A 7 -14.11 11.84 -11.15
N ASN A 8 -14.94 12.86 -10.88
CA ASN A 8 -14.98 14.08 -11.68
C ASN A 8 -13.69 14.89 -11.54
N LYS A 9 -13.09 14.89 -10.34
CA LYS A 9 -11.81 15.52 -10.02
C LYS A 9 -11.05 14.66 -9.02
N VAL A 10 -9.73 14.62 -9.15
CA VAL A 10 -8.80 13.96 -8.22
C VAL A 10 -7.82 15.00 -7.68
N THR A 11 -7.81 15.22 -6.38
CA THR A 11 -6.75 16.00 -5.72
C THR A 11 -5.68 15.05 -5.22
N MET A 12 -4.47 15.13 -5.78
CA MET A 12 -3.33 14.34 -5.35
C MET A 12 -2.49 15.14 -4.36
N VAL A 13 -2.44 14.66 -3.11
CA VAL A 13 -1.70 15.29 -2.03
C VAL A 13 -0.29 14.70 -1.95
N VAL A 14 0.73 15.54 -2.08
CA VAL A 14 2.14 15.17 -2.03
C VAL A 14 2.82 15.91 -0.88
N ARG A 15 3.37 15.15 0.07
CA ARG A 15 3.96 15.73 1.31
C ARG A 15 5.24 16.55 1.10
N LYS A 16 5.88 16.43 -0.06
CA LYS A 16 7.11 17.12 -0.46
C LYS A 16 6.83 18.03 -1.65
N ASP A 17 7.85 18.78 -2.07
CA ASP A 17 7.89 19.62 -3.25
C ASP A 17 8.06 18.85 -4.57
N HIS A 18 8.27 17.52 -4.51
CA HIS A 18 8.44 16.66 -5.66
C HIS A 18 7.74 15.30 -5.51
N MET A 19 7.45 14.67 -6.65
CA MET A 19 6.99 13.28 -6.71
C MET A 19 8.16 12.30 -6.80
N ARG A 20 7.99 11.12 -6.22
CA ARG A 20 8.93 9.98 -6.39
C ARG A 20 8.57 9.06 -7.56
N ALA A 21 7.47 9.34 -8.25
CA ALA A 21 7.00 8.52 -9.36
C ALA A 21 7.96 8.62 -10.56
N GLN A 22 7.90 7.66 -11.48
CA GLN A 22 8.67 7.74 -12.73
C GLN A 22 8.27 8.97 -13.56
N ALA A 23 9.21 9.55 -14.30
CA ALA A 23 8.98 10.77 -15.09
C ALA A 23 7.86 10.63 -16.14
N SER A 24 7.64 9.44 -16.68
CA SER A 24 6.50 9.15 -17.56
C SER A 24 5.16 9.32 -16.84
N VAL A 25 5.05 8.83 -15.61
CA VAL A 25 3.84 8.93 -14.78
C VAL A 25 3.62 10.37 -14.31
N GLN A 26 4.68 11.10 -13.94
CA GLN A 26 4.58 12.51 -13.57
C GLN A 26 3.97 13.33 -14.71
N ARG A 27 4.49 13.16 -15.94
CA ARG A 27 3.93 13.81 -17.14
C ARG A 27 2.47 13.46 -17.40
N GLN A 28 2.07 12.21 -17.19
CA GLN A 28 0.65 11.82 -17.32
C GLN A 28 -0.24 12.48 -16.28
N VAL A 29 0.26 12.72 -15.07
CA VAL A 29 -0.46 13.46 -14.03
C VAL A 29 -0.56 14.93 -14.40
N GLU A 30 0.54 15.55 -14.78
CA GLU A 30 0.62 16.98 -15.16
C GLU A 30 -0.29 17.31 -16.36
N ASN A 31 -0.37 16.40 -17.33
CA ASN A 31 -1.22 16.58 -18.51
C ASN A 31 -2.70 16.24 -18.28
N SER A 32 -3.10 15.85 -17.05
CA SER A 32 -4.47 15.44 -16.76
C SER A 32 -5.29 16.61 -16.21
N GLU A 33 -6.30 17.06 -16.97
CA GLU A 33 -7.23 18.11 -16.52
C GLU A 33 -8.05 17.72 -15.27
N LYS A 34 -8.21 16.40 -15.04
CA LYS A 34 -8.92 15.87 -13.88
C LYS A 34 -8.07 15.80 -12.61
N ILE A 35 -6.75 16.02 -12.68
CA ILE A 35 -5.86 15.90 -11.51
C ILE A 35 -5.30 17.25 -11.13
N ASP A 36 -5.51 17.65 -9.87
CA ASP A 36 -4.76 18.75 -9.26
C ASP A 36 -3.76 18.18 -8.27
N VAL A 37 -2.53 18.69 -8.29
CA VAL A 37 -1.48 18.26 -7.37
C VAL A 37 -1.26 19.33 -6.31
N MET A 38 -1.36 18.92 -5.05
CA MET A 38 -1.00 19.76 -3.90
C MET A 38 0.34 19.29 -3.32
N TYR A 39 1.42 19.97 -3.72
CA TYR A 39 2.76 19.76 -3.16
C TYR A 39 2.88 20.35 -1.76
N ASN A 40 3.91 19.89 -1.03
CA ASN A 40 4.19 20.30 0.34
C ASN A 40 2.94 20.25 1.24
N THR A 41 2.03 19.31 1.01
CA THR A 41 0.73 19.28 1.67
C THR A 41 0.49 17.94 2.34
N SER A 42 -0.18 17.94 3.49
CA SER A 42 -0.65 16.73 4.16
C SER A 42 -2.08 16.90 4.64
N VAL A 43 -2.80 15.78 4.80
CA VAL A 43 -4.15 15.79 5.37
C VAL A 43 -4.00 15.85 6.88
N LYS A 44 -4.54 16.91 7.49
CA LYS A 44 -4.55 17.10 8.95
C LYS A 44 -5.77 16.44 9.59
N ARG A 45 -6.94 16.54 8.95
CA ARG A 45 -8.19 16.01 9.48
C ARG A 45 -9.15 15.64 8.36
N VAL A 46 -9.94 14.60 8.57
CA VAL A 46 -11.15 14.29 7.81
C VAL A 46 -12.32 14.21 8.79
N SER A 47 -13.49 14.66 8.37
CA SER A 47 -14.68 14.67 9.22
C SER A 47 -15.92 14.22 8.46
N GLY A 48 -16.90 13.74 9.20
CA GLY A 48 -18.21 13.36 8.73
C GLY A 48 -18.83 12.30 9.64
N ASP A 49 -20.13 12.09 9.51
CA ASP A 49 -20.89 11.11 10.30
C ASP A 49 -21.25 9.89 9.43
N GLY A 50 -20.45 8.83 9.55
CA GLY A 50 -20.51 7.62 8.72
C GLY A 50 -19.96 7.79 7.30
N LEU A 51 -20.21 8.94 6.67
CA LEU A 51 -19.69 9.33 5.35
C LEU A 51 -18.91 10.65 5.46
N LEU A 52 -17.93 10.85 4.57
CA LEU A 52 -17.08 12.03 4.58
C LEU A 52 -17.83 13.30 4.14
N GLU A 53 -17.58 14.39 4.85
CA GLU A 53 -18.21 15.70 4.63
C GLU A 53 -17.18 16.83 4.56
N SER A 54 -16.02 16.70 5.22
CA SER A 54 -14.95 17.70 5.13
C SER A 54 -13.55 17.13 5.26
N ILE A 55 -12.58 17.87 4.72
CA ILE A 55 -11.16 17.56 4.79
C ILE A 55 -10.35 18.83 5.02
N THR A 56 -9.44 18.78 6.00
CA THR A 56 -8.49 19.86 6.31
C THR A 56 -7.10 19.45 5.83
N PHE A 57 -6.53 20.27 4.96
CA PHE A 57 -5.15 20.17 4.50
C PHE A 57 -4.26 21.12 5.30
N VAL A 58 -3.00 20.75 5.49
CA VAL A 58 -1.94 21.61 6.04
C VAL A 58 -0.77 21.66 5.07
N ASN A 59 -0.24 22.85 4.82
CA ASN A 59 1.01 23.02 4.09
C ASN A 59 2.19 22.78 5.05
N ASN A 60 3.03 21.82 4.72
CA ASN A 60 4.16 21.36 5.55
C ASN A 60 5.31 22.37 5.63
N VAL A 61 5.34 23.38 4.77
CA VAL A 61 6.37 24.43 4.76
C VAL A 61 5.86 25.68 5.48
N THR A 62 4.63 26.11 5.20
CA THR A 62 4.10 27.36 5.73
C THR A 62 3.23 27.19 6.98
N GLY A 63 2.78 25.96 7.28
CA GLY A 63 1.80 25.69 8.34
C GLY A 63 0.37 26.13 8.00
N ALA A 64 0.13 26.70 6.81
CA ALA A 64 -1.19 27.18 6.43
C ALA A 64 -2.19 26.04 6.29
N GLU A 65 -3.41 26.23 6.82
CA GLU A 65 -4.47 25.25 6.80
C GLU A 65 -5.61 25.68 5.88
N VAL A 66 -6.16 24.73 5.14
CA VAL A 66 -7.31 24.93 4.27
C VAL A 66 -8.28 23.78 4.50
N THR A 67 -9.51 24.12 4.91
CA THR A 67 -10.60 23.16 5.00
C THR A 67 -11.48 23.28 3.76
N LYS A 68 -11.87 22.13 3.21
CA LYS A 68 -12.87 22.03 2.15
C LYS A 68 -14.03 21.18 2.65
N ASP A 69 -15.22 21.72 2.46
CA ASP A 69 -16.48 21.04 2.74
C ASP A 69 -17.07 20.49 1.43
N TYR A 70 -17.74 19.35 1.54
CA TYR A 70 -18.32 18.60 0.44
C TYR A 70 -19.69 18.07 0.85
N GLU A 71 -20.55 17.81 -0.14
CA GLU A 71 -21.78 17.07 0.12
C GLU A 71 -21.44 15.69 0.71
N LYS A 72 -22.24 15.22 1.67
CA LYS A 72 -22.00 13.98 2.40
C LYS A 72 -21.80 12.79 1.45
N GLY A 73 -20.63 12.16 1.54
CA GLY A 73 -20.26 10.99 0.73
C GLY A 73 -19.87 11.31 -0.73
N SER A 74 -19.84 12.58 -1.12
CA SER A 74 -19.47 12.99 -2.49
C SER A 74 -17.98 12.93 -2.80
N PHE A 75 -17.13 12.70 -1.79
CA PHE A 75 -15.70 12.50 -1.96
C PHE A 75 -15.17 11.30 -1.17
N GLY A 76 -14.03 10.78 -1.62
CA GLY A 76 -13.31 9.68 -0.98
C GLY A 76 -11.83 10.00 -0.79
N VAL A 77 -11.24 9.42 0.25
CA VAL A 77 -9.80 9.55 0.52
C VAL A 77 -9.14 8.20 0.31
N PHE A 78 -8.16 8.16 -0.57
CA PHE A 78 -7.38 6.95 -0.88
C PHE A 78 -5.93 7.17 -0.51
N VAL A 79 -5.43 6.39 0.44
CA VAL A 79 -4.08 6.54 0.98
C VAL A 79 -3.11 5.63 0.24
N PHE A 80 -2.14 6.24 -0.46
CA PHE A 80 -1.11 5.54 -1.25
C PHE A 80 0.31 5.90 -0.78
N VAL A 81 0.64 5.62 0.50
CA VAL A 81 1.93 6.00 1.11
C VAL A 81 2.92 4.83 1.26
N GLY A 82 2.60 3.67 0.69
CA GLY A 82 3.32 2.42 0.89
C GLY A 82 2.72 1.56 1.99
N ARG A 83 3.33 0.40 2.23
CA ARG A 83 2.90 -0.58 3.24
C ARG A 83 4.12 -1.01 4.04
N VAL A 84 3.94 -1.20 5.34
CA VAL A 84 4.96 -1.77 6.23
C VAL A 84 4.56 -3.22 6.50
N PRO A 85 5.37 -4.21 6.09
CA PRO A 85 5.08 -5.61 6.41
C PRO A 85 5.19 -5.85 7.91
N ALA A 86 4.30 -6.66 8.47
CA ALA A 86 4.27 -7.03 9.88
C ALA A 86 5.36 -8.06 10.26
N SER A 87 6.59 -7.87 9.77
CA SER A 87 7.71 -8.81 9.94
C SER A 87 8.53 -8.52 11.20
N ASN A 88 8.27 -7.44 11.94
CA ASN A 88 9.07 -7.01 13.10
C ASN A 88 9.30 -8.10 14.16
N LEU A 89 8.29 -8.96 14.41
CA LEU A 89 8.40 -10.07 15.36
C LEU A 89 9.53 -11.06 15.04
N LEU A 90 9.93 -11.14 13.76
CA LEU A 90 10.98 -12.06 13.32
C LEU A 90 12.39 -11.48 13.50
N GLY A 91 12.55 -10.23 13.94
CA GLY A 91 13.88 -9.62 14.15
C GLY A 91 14.88 -9.88 13.01
N GLY A 92 16.10 -10.31 13.35
CA GLY A 92 17.12 -10.74 12.37
C GLY A 92 17.02 -12.22 11.96
N LEU A 93 15.96 -12.94 12.33
CA LEU A 93 15.83 -14.38 12.07
C LEU A 93 15.77 -14.69 10.57
N VAL A 94 15.03 -13.87 9.82
CA VAL A 94 14.80 -14.06 8.38
C VAL A 94 15.37 -12.93 7.55
N ASN A 95 15.85 -13.29 6.36
CA ASN A 95 16.25 -12.35 5.33
C ASN A 95 15.04 -11.54 4.84
N ARG A 96 15.26 -10.24 4.64
CA ARG A 96 14.25 -9.30 4.16
C ARG A 96 14.81 -8.48 3.02
N ASP A 97 13.94 -8.02 2.13
CA ASP A 97 14.32 -7.00 1.16
C ASP A 97 14.47 -5.63 1.82
N ASP A 98 14.92 -4.64 1.06
CA ASP A 98 15.14 -3.26 1.51
C ASP A 98 13.84 -2.56 2.00
N HIS A 99 12.69 -3.19 1.79
CA HIS A 99 11.38 -2.71 2.21
C HIS A 99 10.80 -3.51 3.40
N GLY A 100 11.58 -4.45 3.94
CA GLY A 100 11.24 -5.25 5.12
C GLY A 100 10.37 -6.48 4.84
N TYR A 101 10.10 -6.81 3.58
CA TYR A 101 9.32 -8.00 3.22
C TYR A 101 10.20 -9.25 3.28
N ILE A 102 9.64 -10.36 3.76
CA ILE A 102 10.39 -11.61 3.91
C ILE A 102 10.73 -12.18 2.54
N VAL A 103 12.01 -12.46 2.32
CA VAL A 103 12.48 -13.14 1.11
C VAL A 103 12.17 -14.63 1.23
N THR A 104 11.54 -15.18 0.19
CA THR A 104 11.11 -16.58 0.13
C THR A 104 11.27 -17.13 -1.27
N ASP A 105 11.40 -18.45 -1.37
CA ASP A 105 11.33 -19.16 -2.65
C ASP A 105 9.88 -19.46 -3.08
N ASP A 106 9.73 -20.20 -4.18
CA ASP A 106 8.42 -20.60 -4.73
C ASP A 106 7.66 -21.60 -3.83
N ARG A 107 8.33 -22.21 -2.85
CA ARG A 107 7.72 -23.07 -1.81
C ARG A 107 7.40 -22.29 -0.54
N MET A 108 7.48 -20.96 -0.59
CA MET A 108 7.29 -20.06 0.54
C MET A 108 8.31 -20.26 1.67
N ALA A 109 9.40 -20.98 1.41
CA ALA A 109 10.44 -21.23 2.40
C ALA A 109 11.32 -20.00 2.58
N THR A 110 11.69 -19.71 3.82
CA THR A 110 12.64 -18.64 4.16
C THR A 110 14.08 -19.17 4.14
N ASN A 111 15.05 -18.32 4.49
CA ASN A 111 16.43 -18.76 4.74
C ASN A 111 16.57 -19.65 5.99
N VAL A 112 15.55 -19.73 6.85
CA VAL A 112 15.54 -20.58 8.05
C VAL A 112 14.78 -21.87 7.75
N PRO A 113 15.42 -23.04 7.82
CA PRO A 113 14.74 -24.32 7.60
C PRO A 113 13.54 -24.50 8.54
N GLY A 114 12.42 -24.95 7.97
CA GLY A 114 11.17 -25.16 8.71
C GLY A 114 10.34 -23.89 8.94
N LEU A 115 10.83 -22.71 8.55
CA LEU A 115 10.09 -21.46 8.62
C LEU A 115 9.64 -21.02 7.23
N PHE A 116 8.33 -20.86 7.09
CA PHE A 116 7.65 -20.47 5.86
C PHE A 116 6.90 -19.15 6.04
N ALA A 117 6.76 -18.36 4.97
CA ALA A 117 6.04 -17.09 5.01
C ALA A 117 5.09 -16.95 3.81
N ALA A 118 3.83 -16.64 4.08
CA ALA A 118 2.78 -16.52 3.08
C ALA A 118 2.03 -15.19 3.18
N GLY A 119 1.43 -14.76 2.07
CA GLY A 119 0.61 -13.56 2.04
C GLY A 119 1.43 -12.28 1.88
N ASP A 120 0.89 -11.15 2.34
CA ASP A 120 1.46 -9.84 2.05
C ASP A 120 2.73 -9.51 2.85
N ILE A 121 3.14 -10.39 3.78
CA ILE A 121 4.36 -10.26 4.57
C ILE A 121 5.63 -10.60 3.77
N ARG A 122 5.50 -11.40 2.69
CA ARG A 122 6.62 -11.79 1.82
C ARG A 122 6.81 -10.86 0.63
N GLN A 123 7.99 -10.91 0.04
CA GLN A 123 8.33 -10.18 -1.19
C GLN A 123 7.50 -10.74 -2.35
N LYS A 124 6.63 -9.91 -2.95
CA LYS A 124 5.85 -10.30 -4.13
C LYS A 124 5.36 -9.10 -4.96
N PRO A 125 5.12 -9.31 -6.27
CA PRO A 125 4.67 -8.25 -7.17
C PRO A 125 3.20 -7.86 -6.94
N LEU A 126 2.32 -8.83 -6.69
CA LEU A 126 0.88 -8.61 -6.54
C LEU A 126 0.42 -8.93 -5.11
N ARG A 127 -0.33 -8.00 -4.52
CA ARG A 127 -0.89 -8.11 -3.16
C ARG A 127 -2.40 -8.07 -3.24
N GLN A 128 -2.99 -9.26 -3.31
CA GLN A 128 -4.43 -9.51 -3.42
C GLN A 128 -4.82 -10.73 -2.59
N ILE A 129 -6.09 -10.81 -2.17
CA ILE A 129 -6.60 -11.93 -1.37
C ILE A 129 -6.28 -13.28 -2.03
N ILE A 130 -6.52 -13.39 -3.35
CA ILE A 130 -6.25 -14.64 -4.08
C ILE A 130 -4.77 -15.04 -4.06
N THR A 131 -3.87 -14.07 -4.21
CA THR A 131 -2.42 -14.35 -4.14
C THR A 131 -2.00 -14.78 -2.72
N ALA A 132 -2.59 -14.18 -1.68
CA ALA A 132 -2.31 -14.56 -0.31
C ALA A 132 -2.85 -15.95 0.04
N ALA A 133 -4.04 -16.30 -0.48
CA ALA A 133 -4.61 -17.63 -0.32
C ALA A 133 -3.76 -18.70 -1.03
N ALA A 134 -3.29 -18.42 -2.24
CA ALA A 134 -2.38 -19.30 -2.98
C ALA A 134 -1.04 -19.49 -2.23
N ASP A 135 -0.41 -18.40 -1.80
CA ASP A 135 0.80 -18.45 -0.97
C ASP A 135 0.55 -19.32 0.28
N GLY A 136 -0.60 -19.17 0.94
CA GLY A 136 -0.97 -19.92 2.15
C GLY A 136 -1.10 -21.42 1.90
N ALA A 137 -1.75 -21.81 0.80
CA ALA A 137 -1.86 -23.22 0.41
C ALA A 137 -0.48 -23.85 0.17
N ILE A 138 0.40 -23.15 -0.55
CA ILE A 138 1.77 -23.62 -0.83
C ILE A 138 2.60 -23.71 0.45
N ALA A 139 2.52 -22.70 1.32
CA ALA A 139 3.26 -22.71 2.59
C ALA A 139 2.81 -23.84 3.52
N ALA A 140 1.50 -24.09 3.60
CA ALA A 140 0.95 -25.15 4.43
C ALA A 140 1.40 -26.54 3.96
N THR A 141 1.34 -26.81 2.65
CA THR A 141 1.81 -28.09 2.09
C THR A 141 3.33 -28.25 2.19
N SER A 142 4.08 -27.17 2.01
CA SER A 142 5.54 -27.17 2.17
C SER A 142 5.97 -27.41 3.62
N ALA A 143 5.25 -26.84 4.58
CA ALA A 143 5.46 -27.11 6.00
C ALA A 143 5.11 -28.56 6.37
N ALA A 144 4.01 -29.10 5.84
CA ALA A 144 3.63 -30.50 6.02
C ALA A 144 4.73 -31.45 5.47
N ALA A 145 5.21 -31.20 4.25
CA ALA A 145 6.30 -31.96 3.64
C ALA A 145 7.59 -31.88 4.47
N TYR A 146 7.94 -30.71 4.99
CA TYR A 146 9.11 -30.53 5.87
C TYR A 146 9.02 -31.38 7.14
N LEU A 147 7.81 -31.57 7.68
CA LEU A 147 7.53 -32.44 8.83
C LEU A 147 7.41 -33.93 8.46
N GLY A 148 7.66 -34.30 7.19
CA GLY A 148 7.53 -35.67 6.71
C GLY A 148 6.08 -36.15 6.56
N GLN A 149 5.11 -35.24 6.56
CA GLN A 149 3.71 -35.58 6.29
C GLN A 149 3.50 -35.81 4.79
N PRO A 150 2.68 -36.80 4.39
CA PRO A 150 2.29 -36.95 3.01
C PRO A 150 1.51 -35.70 2.56
N VAL A 151 1.90 -35.16 1.40
CA VAL A 151 1.18 -34.08 0.74
C VAL A 151 0.41 -34.71 -0.41
N GLU A 152 -0.91 -34.72 -0.30
CA GLU A 152 -1.81 -35.16 -1.37
C GLU A 152 -2.22 -33.95 -2.20
N GLY A 153 -2.13 -34.07 -3.53
CA GLY A 153 -2.44 -33.00 -4.48
C GLY A 153 -2.29 -33.44 -5.92
#